data_AF-A0A0A6PMV4-F1
#
_entry.id   AF-A0A0A6PMV4-F1
#
_cell.length_a   1.000
_cell.length_b   1.000
_cell.length_c   1.000
_cell.angle_alpha   90.00
_cell.angle_beta   90.00
_cell.angle_gamma   90.00
#
_symmetry.space_group_name_H-M   'P 1'
#
loop_
_entity.id
_entity.type
_entity.pdbx_description
1 polymer ?
#
loop_
_entity_poly.entity_id
_entity_poly.type
_entity_poly.pdbx_seq_one_letter_code
_entity_poly.pdbx_strand_id
1 'polypeptide(L)'
;MLKAQAGITLDDTYESAYGKRLSEVPENGETGVVFRRMKHATQFFQKVLKQYGVHESSHYILTRIEESSGKYTLLAVVYRPINTIEVIDKYDDKLRRFYSSVDRLFYDTFKKDVNGKPLDTVIDWAALSKKSIQTQKAQAILITLAANSVLNEKKTPEYWDIEKRWLAGKAREIVKQGSEDMNKSNWITSMEKVDNKESDCVKNPISLRNRIFLTF
;
A
#
# COMPACT_ATOMS: atom_id res chain seq x y z
N MET A 1 -4.96 -14.54 26.93
CA MET A 1 -3.81 -14.85 26.07
C MET A 1 -4.11 -14.36 24.66
N LEU A 2 -3.54 -13.24 24.24
CA LEU A 2 -3.56 -12.81 22.85
C LEU A 2 -2.43 -13.56 22.14
N LYS A 3 -2.76 -14.56 21.31
CA LYS A 3 -1.77 -15.11 20.38
C LYS A 3 -1.36 -13.94 19.48
N ALA A 4 -0.07 -13.65 19.39
CA ALA A 4 0.46 -12.79 18.34
C ALA A 4 0.03 -13.43 17.02
N GLN A 5 -0.95 -12.83 16.33
CA GLN A 5 -1.27 -13.22 14.96
C GLN A 5 0.01 -12.95 14.16
N ALA A 6 0.66 -14.00 13.64
CA ALA A 6 1.83 -13.80 12.79
C ALA A 6 1.45 -12.83 11.66
N GLY A 7 2.29 -11.81 11.43
CA GLY A 7 2.03 -10.82 10.38
C GLY A 7 1.91 -11.47 9.01
N ILE A 8 1.16 -10.83 8.12
CA ILE A 8 1.02 -11.29 6.73
C ILE A 8 2.40 -11.22 6.07
N THR A 9 2.88 -12.33 5.53
CA THR A 9 4.14 -12.36 4.80
C THR A 9 3.93 -12.03 3.32
N LEU A 10 5.04 -11.84 2.61
CA LEU A 10 4.99 -11.66 1.17
C LEU A 10 4.47 -12.93 0.47
N ASP A 11 4.85 -14.12 0.93
CA ASP A 11 4.39 -15.41 0.36
C ASP A 11 2.86 -15.53 0.49
N ASP A 12 2.33 -15.20 1.66
CA ASP A 12 0.89 -15.21 1.92
C ASP A 12 0.13 -14.24 1.01
N THR A 13 0.73 -13.08 0.75
CA THR A 13 0.17 -12.09 -0.18
C THR A 13 0.18 -12.62 -1.61
N TYR A 14 1.23 -13.31 -2.03
CA TYR A 14 1.29 -13.94 -3.35
C TYR A 14 0.24 -15.03 -3.50
N GLU A 15 0.10 -15.90 -2.50
CA GLU A 15 -0.89 -16.98 -2.49
C GLU A 15 -2.32 -16.40 -2.55
N SER A 16 -2.62 -15.42 -1.70
CA SER A 16 -3.95 -14.81 -1.60
C SER A 16 -4.32 -13.96 -2.84
N ALA A 17 -3.39 -13.13 -3.32
CA ALA A 17 -3.67 -12.16 -4.37
C ALA A 17 -3.55 -12.77 -5.77
N TYR A 18 -2.55 -13.63 -5.98
CA TYR A 18 -2.19 -14.14 -7.30
C TYR A 18 -2.40 -15.65 -7.47
N GLY A 19 -2.72 -16.38 -6.38
CA GLY A 19 -2.95 -17.83 -6.43
C GLY A 19 -1.69 -18.65 -6.65
N LYS A 20 -0.51 -18.10 -6.32
CA LYS A 20 0.80 -18.76 -6.45
C LYS A 20 1.64 -18.49 -5.22
N ARG A 21 2.50 -19.42 -4.82
CA ARG A 21 3.53 -19.16 -3.80
C ARG A 21 4.71 -18.43 -4.43
N LEU A 22 5.47 -17.71 -3.61
CA LEU A 22 6.69 -17.03 -4.04
C LEU A 22 7.76 -18.02 -4.55
N SER A 23 7.75 -19.26 -4.05
CA SER A 23 8.63 -20.32 -4.56
C SER A 23 8.24 -20.84 -5.96
N GLU A 24 7.05 -20.50 -6.45
CA GLU A 24 6.51 -20.96 -7.74
C GLU A 24 6.59 -19.88 -8.84
N VAL A 25 7.17 -18.73 -8.51
CA VAL A 25 7.33 -17.59 -9.43
C VAL A 25 8.80 -17.33 -9.72
N PRO A 26 9.14 -16.71 -10.87
CA PRO A 26 10.52 -16.33 -11.15
C PRO A 26 11.05 -15.33 -10.10
N GLU A 27 12.37 -15.18 -9.98
CA GLU A 27 13.00 -14.32 -8.97
C GLU A 27 12.54 -12.84 -9.01
N ASN A 28 12.14 -12.39 -10.20
CA ASN A 28 11.57 -11.06 -10.43
C ASN A 28 10.15 -10.89 -9.82
N GLY A 29 9.54 -11.98 -9.34
CA GLY A 29 8.22 -12.00 -8.70
C GLY A 29 7.04 -11.89 -9.66
N GLU A 30 7.25 -12.06 -10.96
CA GLU A 30 6.17 -11.89 -11.93
C GLU A 30 5.27 -13.12 -12.05
N THR A 31 3.95 -12.90 -11.95
CA THR A 31 2.92 -13.89 -12.29
C THR A 31 2.13 -13.50 -13.54
N GLY A 32 2.51 -12.39 -14.18
CA GLY A 32 1.78 -11.79 -15.31
C GLY A 32 0.60 -10.91 -14.89
N VAL A 33 0.45 -10.60 -13.59
CA VAL A 33 -0.69 -9.85 -13.06
C VAL A 33 -0.20 -8.59 -12.35
N VAL A 34 -0.17 -7.47 -13.08
CA VAL A 34 0.09 -6.13 -12.51
C VAL A 34 -1.20 -5.32 -12.43
N PHE A 35 -1.41 -4.60 -11.34
CA PHE A 35 -2.49 -3.63 -11.30
C PHE A 35 -2.04 -2.28 -11.84
N ARG A 36 -2.91 -1.65 -12.64
CA ARG A 36 -2.73 -0.27 -13.13
C ARG A 36 -3.70 0.72 -12.50
N ARG A 37 -4.76 0.21 -11.85
CA ARG A 37 -5.85 0.99 -11.25
C ARG A 37 -6.01 0.58 -9.78
N MET A 38 -6.31 1.56 -8.92
CA MET A 38 -6.51 1.33 -7.49
C MET A 38 -7.70 0.42 -7.17
N LYS A 39 -8.67 0.33 -8.08
CA LYS A 39 -9.73 -0.69 -8.02
C LYS A 39 -9.17 -2.11 -7.92
N HIS A 40 -8.23 -2.47 -8.81
CA HIS A 40 -7.64 -3.81 -8.81
C HIS A 40 -6.69 -4.00 -7.60
N ALA A 41 -5.91 -2.97 -7.26
CA ALA A 41 -5.07 -2.98 -6.06
C ALA A 41 -5.91 -3.26 -4.79
N THR A 42 -7.04 -2.55 -4.67
CA THR A 42 -8.01 -2.72 -3.58
C THR A 42 -8.59 -4.12 -3.58
N GLN A 43 -8.96 -4.69 -4.73
CA GLN A 43 -9.48 -6.06 -4.78
C GLN A 43 -8.46 -7.10 -4.29
N PHE A 44 -7.19 -6.99 -4.68
CA PHE A 44 -6.14 -7.89 -4.18
C PHE A 44 -5.92 -7.71 -2.67
N PHE A 45 -5.85 -6.47 -2.22
CA PHE A 45 -5.73 -6.12 -0.81
C PHE A 45 -6.88 -6.69 0.03
N GLN A 46 -8.12 -6.54 -0.43
CA GLN A 46 -9.30 -7.07 0.25
C GLN A 46 -9.31 -8.61 0.29
N LYS A 47 -8.80 -9.28 -0.76
CA LYS A 47 -8.63 -10.75 -0.74
C LYS A 47 -7.66 -11.18 0.35
N VAL A 48 -6.51 -10.51 0.47
CA VAL A 48 -5.52 -10.77 1.52
C VAL A 48 -6.14 -10.57 2.90
N LEU A 49 -6.81 -9.44 3.14
CA LEU A 49 -7.49 -9.16 4.41
C LEU A 49 -8.54 -10.24 4.75
N LYS A 50 -9.34 -10.64 3.77
CA LYS A 50 -10.37 -11.68 3.93
C LYS A 50 -9.76 -13.03 4.31
N GLN A 51 -8.67 -13.43 3.66
CA GLN A 51 -7.97 -14.68 3.96
C GLN A 51 -7.43 -14.71 5.41
N TYR A 52 -7.08 -13.55 5.95
CA TYR A 52 -6.61 -13.38 7.33
C TYR A 52 -7.71 -13.11 8.35
N GLY A 53 -8.98 -13.24 7.96
CA GLY A 53 -10.12 -13.14 8.87
C GLY A 53 -10.49 -11.71 9.27
N VAL A 54 -10.03 -10.69 8.53
CA VAL A 54 -10.44 -9.30 8.79
C VAL A 54 -11.90 -9.13 8.40
N HIS A 55 -12.73 -8.84 9.40
CA HIS A 55 -14.14 -8.53 9.24
C HIS A 55 -14.34 -7.27 8.37
N GLU A 56 -15.43 -7.25 7.60
CA GLU A 56 -15.74 -6.12 6.72
C GLU A 56 -14.58 -5.74 5.79
N SER A 57 -13.77 -6.72 5.37
CA SER A 57 -12.61 -6.51 4.50
C SER A 57 -12.93 -5.68 3.24
N SER A 58 -14.16 -5.77 2.72
CA SER A 58 -14.66 -4.97 1.59
C SER A 58 -14.72 -3.45 1.83
N HIS A 59 -14.68 -3.00 3.08
CA HIS A 59 -14.65 -1.57 3.45
C HIS A 59 -13.24 -1.00 3.49
N TYR A 60 -12.21 -1.83 3.42
CA TYR A 60 -10.82 -1.37 3.35
C TYR A 60 -10.43 -1.08 1.91
N ILE A 61 -9.93 0.12 1.65
CA ILE A 61 -9.63 0.64 0.32
C ILE A 61 -8.18 1.09 0.27
N LEU A 62 -7.46 0.71 -0.79
CA LEU A 62 -6.19 1.33 -1.15
C LEU A 62 -6.47 2.51 -2.06
N THR A 63 -6.05 3.69 -1.64
CA THR A 63 -6.26 4.93 -2.38
C THR A 63 -4.95 5.47 -2.91
N ARG A 64 -5.04 6.35 -3.92
CA ARG A 64 -3.86 6.95 -4.53
C ARG A 64 -4.15 8.35 -5.07
N ILE A 65 -3.33 9.31 -4.66
CA ILE A 65 -3.27 10.65 -5.26
C ILE A 65 -1.91 10.78 -5.96
N GLU A 66 -1.94 11.13 -7.25
CA GLU A 66 -0.72 11.49 -8.00
C GLU A 66 -0.48 13.00 -7.87
N GLU A 67 0.77 13.43 -7.71
CA GLU A 67 1.07 14.86 -7.84
C GLU A 67 0.96 15.33 -9.30
N SER A 68 0.88 16.64 -9.51
CA SER A 68 0.68 17.24 -10.84
C SER A 68 1.72 16.84 -11.90
N SER A 69 2.98 16.62 -11.50
CA SER A 69 4.03 16.16 -12.42
C SER A 69 3.96 14.66 -12.75
N GLY A 70 3.17 13.89 -11.98
CA GLY A 70 3.09 12.44 -12.07
C GLY A 70 4.33 11.69 -11.54
N LYS A 71 5.32 12.40 -10.98
CA LYS A 71 6.57 11.79 -10.47
C LYS A 71 6.39 11.07 -9.14
N TYR A 72 5.56 11.61 -8.26
CA TYR A 72 5.31 11.07 -6.92
C TYR A 72 3.86 10.65 -6.75
N THR A 73 3.65 9.73 -5.81
CA THR A 73 2.33 9.24 -5.45
C THR A 73 2.19 9.17 -3.93
N LEU A 74 1.02 9.61 -3.46
CA LEU A 74 0.57 9.47 -2.08
C LEU A 74 -0.43 8.33 -2.04
N LEU A 75 -0.10 7.28 -1.29
CA LEU A 75 -0.95 6.13 -1.06
C LEU A 75 -1.53 6.22 0.35
N ALA A 76 -2.76 5.75 0.51
CA ALA A 76 -3.34 5.56 1.84
C ALA A 76 -4.14 4.26 1.93
N VAL A 77 -4.18 3.72 3.13
CA VAL A 77 -5.07 2.64 3.53
C VAL A 77 -6.20 3.26 4.32
N VAL A 78 -7.43 3.13 3.84
CA VAL A 78 -8.60 3.71 4.49
C VAL A 78 -9.67 2.66 4.75
N TYR A 79 -10.41 2.85 5.84
CA TYR A 79 -11.68 2.18 6.08
C TYR A 79 -12.83 3.12 5.72
N ARG A 80 -13.72 2.65 4.85
CA ARG A 80 -14.93 3.36 4.40
C ARG A 80 -16.14 2.44 4.49
N PRO A 81 -17.09 2.68 5.41
CA PRO A 81 -18.24 1.79 5.63
C PRO A 81 -19.36 1.93 4.59
N ILE A 82 -19.19 2.79 3.58
CA ILE A 82 -20.20 3.10 2.56
C ILE A 82 -19.64 2.85 1.16
N ASN A 83 -20.50 2.34 0.28
CA ASN A 83 -20.15 1.93 -1.10
C ASN A 83 -20.47 3.00 -2.16
N THR A 84 -21.12 4.08 -1.75
CA THR A 84 -21.39 5.27 -2.54
C THR A 84 -21.14 6.50 -1.69
N ILE A 85 -20.63 7.56 -2.31
CA ILE A 85 -20.27 8.79 -1.62
C ILE A 85 -20.77 10.00 -2.39
N GLU A 86 -21.21 11.02 -1.67
CA GLU A 86 -21.43 12.36 -2.21
C GLU A 86 -20.45 13.31 -1.52
N VAL A 87 -19.57 13.93 -2.30
CA VAL A 87 -18.42 14.71 -1.81
C VAL A 87 -18.26 15.99 -2.60
N ILE A 88 -17.58 16.97 -2.00
CA ILE A 88 -17.05 18.12 -2.73
C ILE A 88 -15.77 17.68 -3.45
N ASP A 89 -15.63 18.07 -4.71
CA ASP A 89 -14.46 17.76 -5.53
C ASP A 89 -13.19 18.33 -4.88
N LYS A 90 -12.13 17.52 -4.80
CA LYS A 90 -10.85 17.93 -4.17
C LYS A 90 -10.15 19.06 -4.92
N TYR A 91 -10.45 19.20 -6.20
CA TYR A 91 -9.81 20.14 -7.11
C TYR A 91 -10.72 21.33 -7.45
N ASP A 92 -12.00 21.25 -7.09
CA ASP A 92 -13.01 22.30 -7.25
C ASP A 92 -13.98 22.31 -6.05
N ASP A 93 -13.77 23.28 -5.15
CA ASP A 93 -14.49 23.39 -3.88
C ASP A 93 -15.99 23.73 -4.01
N LYS A 94 -16.47 23.99 -5.23
CA LYS A 94 -17.89 24.27 -5.52
C LYS A 94 -18.61 23.07 -6.10
N LEU A 95 -17.89 22.07 -6.56
CA LEU A 95 -18.45 21.00 -7.36
C LEU A 95 -18.81 19.79 -6.50
N ARG A 96 -20.11 19.49 -6.44
CA ARG A 96 -20.61 18.26 -5.81
C ARG A 96 -20.49 17.10 -6.77
N ARG A 97 -20.01 15.96 -6.26
CA ARG A 97 -19.77 14.75 -7.04
C ARG A 97 -20.34 13.55 -6.31
N PHE A 98 -20.96 12.65 -7.06
CA PHE A 98 -21.39 11.35 -6.59
C PHE A 98 -20.48 10.29 -7.18
N TYR A 99 -19.93 9.42 -6.33
CA TYR A 99 -19.05 8.33 -6.74
C TYR A 99 -19.48 7.00 -6.11
N SER A 100 -19.23 5.93 -6.83
CA SER A 100 -19.45 4.55 -6.43
C SER A 100 -18.24 3.68 -6.78
N SER A 101 -18.22 2.41 -6.37
CA SER A 101 -17.10 1.50 -6.65
C SER A 101 -16.82 1.22 -8.14
N VAL A 102 -17.66 1.71 -9.07
CA VAL A 102 -17.35 1.69 -10.51
C VAL A 102 -16.50 2.89 -10.95
N ASP A 103 -16.52 3.97 -10.18
CA ASP A 103 -15.86 5.23 -10.51
C ASP A 103 -14.39 5.23 -10.08
N ARG A 104 -13.52 5.78 -10.93
CA ARG A 104 -12.08 5.88 -10.61
C ARG A 104 -11.85 6.68 -9.34
N LEU A 105 -12.55 7.81 -9.20
CA LEU A 105 -12.37 8.75 -8.09
C LEU A 105 -13.00 8.27 -6.77
N PHE A 106 -13.76 7.18 -6.78
CA PHE A 106 -14.12 6.49 -5.55
C PHE A 106 -12.87 5.97 -4.82
N TYR A 107 -11.78 5.68 -5.53
CA TYR A 107 -10.53 5.20 -4.93
C TYR A 107 -9.57 6.34 -4.55
N ASP A 108 -10.10 7.55 -4.38
CA ASP A 108 -9.44 8.64 -3.67
C ASP A 108 -9.92 8.66 -2.21
N THR A 109 -9.18 9.35 -1.35
CA THR A 109 -9.53 9.57 0.06
C THR A 109 -10.56 10.70 0.20
N PHE A 110 -11.45 10.69 1.18
CA PHE A 110 -12.32 11.83 1.47
C PHE A 110 -12.53 11.95 2.98
N LYS A 111 -12.17 13.12 3.54
CA LYS A 111 -12.30 13.35 4.98
C LYS A 111 -13.76 13.38 5.41
N LYS A 112 -14.61 14.03 4.61
CA LYS A 112 -16.02 14.27 4.92
C LYS A 112 -16.88 14.18 3.66
N ASP A 113 -18.16 13.88 3.86
CA ASP A 113 -19.20 14.01 2.83
C ASP A 113 -19.62 15.49 2.63
N VAL A 114 -20.55 15.74 1.70
CA VAL A 114 -21.15 17.07 1.46
C VAL A 114 -21.86 17.67 2.68
N ASN A 115 -22.25 16.86 3.66
CA ASN A 115 -22.92 17.27 4.89
C ASN A 115 -21.93 17.49 6.05
N GLY A 116 -20.63 17.33 5.80
CA GLY A 116 -19.58 17.48 6.80
C GLY A 116 -19.40 16.28 7.73
N LYS A 117 -20.08 15.15 7.48
CA LYS A 117 -19.91 13.90 8.24
C LYS A 117 -18.59 13.22 7.88
N PRO A 118 -17.81 12.70 8.85
CA PRO A 118 -16.61 11.93 8.56
C PRO A 118 -16.89 10.74 7.63
N LEU A 119 -16.00 10.50 6.68
CA LEU A 119 -16.20 9.49 5.63
C LEU A 119 -15.11 8.41 5.67
N ASP A 120 -13.84 8.78 5.47
CA ASP A 120 -12.73 7.86 5.60
C ASP A 120 -12.08 7.89 6.98
N THR A 121 -11.81 6.70 7.50
CA THR A 121 -10.83 6.52 8.58
C THR A 121 -9.51 6.08 7.98
N VAL A 122 -8.47 6.91 8.11
CA VAL A 122 -7.14 6.59 7.57
C VAL A 122 -6.35 5.78 8.58
N ILE A 123 -5.87 4.63 8.13
CA ILE A 123 -5.13 3.65 8.93
C ILE A 123 -3.63 3.91 8.78
N ASP A 124 -3.19 4.04 7.53
CA ASP A 124 -1.79 4.31 7.21
C ASP A 124 -1.64 5.02 5.87
N TRP A 125 -0.46 5.58 5.63
CA TRP A 125 -0.14 6.23 4.36
C TRP A 125 1.36 6.15 4.04
N ALA A 126 1.68 6.32 2.77
CA ALA A 126 3.06 6.40 2.29
C ALA A 126 3.16 7.34 1.10
N ALA A 127 4.27 8.07 1.01
CA ALA A 127 4.61 8.94 -0.10
C ALA A 127 5.88 8.42 -0.78
N LEU A 128 5.83 8.17 -2.08
CA LEU A 128 6.92 7.54 -2.82
C LEU A 128 6.98 7.98 -4.28
N SER A 129 8.10 7.68 -4.93
CA SER A 129 8.23 7.81 -6.38
C SER A 129 7.28 6.83 -7.08
N LYS A 130 6.63 7.29 -8.15
CA LYS A 130 5.78 6.43 -9.00
C LYS A 130 6.55 5.24 -9.57
N LYS A 131 7.85 5.39 -9.79
CA LYS A 131 8.72 4.31 -10.29
C LYS A 131 8.84 3.15 -9.29
N SER A 132 8.72 3.42 -7.99
CA SER A 132 8.91 2.43 -6.93
C SER A 132 7.78 1.39 -6.82
N ILE A 133 6.68 1.53 -7.57
CA ILE A 133 5.53 0.59 -7.56
C ILE A 133 5.17 0.07 -8.95
N GLN A 134 6.14 0.08 -9.87
CA GLN A 134 5.92 -0.34 -11.26
C GLN A 134 5.97 -1.86 -11.46
N THR A 135 6.73 -2.57 -10.62
CA THR A 135 6.88 -4.03 -10.72
C THR A 135 5.82 -4.74 -9.90
N GLN A 136 5.45 -5.96 -10.31
CA GLN A 136 4.51 -6.79 -9.56
C GLN A 136 5.02 -7.08 -8.13
N LYS A 137 6.33 -7.34 -8.00
CA LYS A 137 6.98 -7.56 -6.69
C LYS A 137 6.81 -6.36 -5.76
N ALA A 138 7.05 -5.14 -6.24
CA ALA A 138 6.84 -3.94 -5.45
C ALA A 138 5.36 -3.73 -5.08
N GLN A 139 4.45 -4.04 -6.01
CA GLN A 139 3.00 -4.01 -5.76
C GLN A 139 2.56 -5.02 -4.69
N ALA A 140 3.12 -6.23 -4.71
CA ALA A 140 2.87 -7.26 -3.69
C ALA A 140 3.40 -6.82 -2.32
N ILE A 141 4.60 -6.24 -2.26
CA ILE A 141 5.17 -5.66 -1.04
C ILE A 141 4.25 -4.57 -0.48
N LEU A 142 3.77 -3.65 -1.33
CA LEU A 142 2.83 -2.61 -0.93
C LEU A 142 1.55 -3.19 -0.30
N ILE A 143 0.94 -4.20 -0.94
CA ILE A 143 -0.26 -4.87 -0.42
C ILE A 143 0.03 -5.54 0.92
N THR A 144 1.16 -6.25 1.02
CA THR A 144 1.59 -6.93 2.26
C THR A 144 1.70 -5.94 3.41
N LEU A 145 2.36 -4.81 3.18
CA LEU A 145 2.58 -3.78 4.19
C LEU A 145 1.27 -3.10 4.59
N ALA A 146 0.42 -2.75 3.62
CA ALA A 146 -0.89 -2.18 3.89
C ALA A 146 -1.77 -3.12 4.72
N ALA A 147 -1.76 -4.42 4.42
CA ALA A 147 -2.56 -5.41 5.15
C ALA A 147 -2.06 -5.59 6.59
N ASN A 148 -0.74 -5.57 6.79
CA ASN A 148 -0.17 -5.53 8.13
C ASN A 148 -0.53 -4.24 8.88
N SER A 149 -0.63 -3.07 8.23
CA SER A 149 -1.07 -1.84 8.90
C SER A 149 -2.52 -1.96 9.39
N VAL A 150 -3.39 -2.70 8.68
CA VAL A 150 -4.75 -3.02 9.16
C VAL A 150 -4.72 -3.98 10.34
N LEU A 151 -3.99 -5.10 10.23
CA LEU A 151 -3.92 -6.11 11.31
C LEU A 151 -3.34 -5.56 12.61
N ASN A 152 -2.39 -4.63 12.50
CA ASN A 152 -1.75 -4.02 13.66
C ASN A 152 -2.49 -2.76 14.16
N GLU A 153 -3.68 -2.47 13.61
CA GLU A 153 -4.50 -1.31 13.97
C GLU A 153 -3.71 0.01 13.97
N LYS A 154 -2.83 0.19 12.98
CA LYS A 154 -2.01 1.38 12.90
C LYS A 154 -2.91 2.62 12.82
N LYS A 155 -2.48 3.68 13.50
CA LYS A 155 -3.17 4.97 13.51
C LYS A 155 -2.17 6.04 13.12
N THR A 156 -2.34 6.60 11.93
CA THR A 156 -1.49 7.69 11.46
C THR A 156 -2.31 8.99 11.39
N PRO A 157 -2.34 9.79 12.47
CA PRO A 157 -3.30 10.89 12.63
C PRO A 157 -3.08 12.07 11.68
N GLU A 158 -1.92 12.16 11.03
CA GLU A 158 -1.48 13.34 10.27
C GLU A 158 -1.88 13.33 8.79
N TYR A 159 -2.53 12.26 8.30
CA TYR A 159 -2.78 12.09 6.86
C TYR A 159 -3.48 13.29 6.20
N TRP A 160 -4.48 13.88 6.85
CA TRP A 160 -5.25 14.97 6.26
C TRP A 160 -4.42 16.23 6.05
N ASP A 161 -3.43 16.49 6.92
CA ASP A 161 -2.49 17.59 6.74
C ASP A 161 -1.46 17.29 5.65
N ILE A 162 -1.04 16.02 5.55
CA ILE A 162 -0.18 15.53 4.47
C ILE A 162 -0.87 15.66 3.11
N GLU A 163 -2.12 15.23 2.99
CA GLU A 163 -2.94 15.37 1.77
C GLU A 163 -3.08 16.84 1.38
N LYS A 164 -3.39 17.73 2.34
CA LYS A 164 -3.48 19.18 2.07
C LYS A 164 -2.17 19.74 1.52
N ARG A 165 -1.04 19.38 2.13
CA ARG A 165 0.30 19.77 1.64
C ARG A 165 0.60 19.16 0.26
N TRP A 166 0.17 17.93 0.02
CA TRP A 166 0.34 17.22 -1.25
C TRP A 166 -0.37 17.94 -2.39
N LEU A 167 -1.64 18.29 -2.20
CA LEU A 167 -2.45 19.04 -3.16
C LEU A 167 -1.91 20.47 -3.40
N ALA A 168 -1.23 21.04 -2.41
CA ALA A 168 -0.53 22.32 -2.53
C ALA A 168 0.85 22.22 -3.24
N GLY A 169 1.20 21.06 -3.83
CA GLY A 169 2.43 20.88 -4.58
C GLY A 169 3.67 20.55 -3.76
N LYS A 170 3.52 20.20 -2.46
CA LYS A 170 4.65 19.88 -1.57
C LYS A 170 5.07 18.41 -1.59
N ALA A 171 4.74 17.66 -2.64
CA ALA A 171 4.98 16.21 -2.67
C ALA A 171 6.45 15.85 -2.50
N ARG A 172 7.38 16.58 -3.13
CA ARG A 172 8.83 16.34 -2.99
C ARG A 172 9.30 16.45 -1.53
N GLU A 173 8.81 17.45 -0.79
CA GLU A 173 9.14 17.63 0.62
C GLU A 173 8.60 16.48 1.47
N ILE A 174 7.34 16.07 1.22
CA ILE A 174 6.69 14.97 1.93
C ILE A 174 7.43 13.64 1.69
N VAL A 175 7.84 13.37 0.45
CA VAL A 175 8.63 12.16 0.12
C VAL A 175 9.99 12.20 0.82
N LYS A 176 10.66 13.36 0.85
CA LYS A 176 11.95 13.50 1.54
C LYS A 176 11.79 13.30 3.05
N GLN A 177 10.81 13.93 3.67
CA GLN A 177 10.47 13.77 5.09
C GLN A 177 10.17 12.30 5.40
N GLY A 178 9.33 11.66 4.58
CA GLY A 178 9.02 10.23 4.70
C GLY A 178 10.26 9.35 4.61
N SER A 179 11.20 9.62 3.71
CA SER A 179 12.46 8.87 3.63
C SER A 179 13.38 9.06 4.84
N GLU A 180 13.36 10.24 5.47
CA GLU A 180 14.16 10.56 6.66
C GLU A 180 13.56 9.91 7.92
N ASP A 181 12.23 9.89 8.04
CA ASP A 181 11.51 9.20 9.11
C ASP A 181 11.50 7.67 8.92
N MET A 182 11.49 7.20 7.66
CA MET A 182 11.68 5.79 7.29
C MET A 182 13.13 5.32 7.44
N ASN A 183 14.13 6.20 7.51
CA ASN A 183 15.49 5.82 7.93
C ASN A 183 15.57 5.56 9.44
N LYS A 184 14.55 5.97 10.21
CA LYS A 184 14.42 5.69 11.65
C LYS A 184 13.48 4.53 11.96
N SER A 185 12.73 4.00 10.98
CA SER A 185 11.82 2.86 11.15
C SER A 185 12.11 1.76 10.12
N ASN A 186 12.03 0.49 10.49
CA ASN A 186 12.53 -0.70 9.75
C ASN A 186 12.02 -0.96 8.30
N TRP A 187 11.34 -0.02 7.65
CA TRP A 187 10.81 -0.15 6.29
C TRP A 187 11.89 -0.14 5.21
N ILE A 188 12.95 0.68 5.37
CA ILE A 188 14.06 0.75 4.42
C ILE A 188 14.92 -0.51 4.49
N THR A 189 15.18 -1.07 5.68
CA THR A 189 15.94 -2.33 5.81
C THR A 189 15.27 -3.49 5.07
N SER A 190 13.94 -3.51 4.93
CA SER A 190 13.23 -4.55 4.17
C SER A 190 13.19 -4.32 2.67
N MET A 191 13.22 -3.07 2.18
CA MET A 191 13.29 -2.77 0.74
C MET A 191 14.75 -2.75 0.23
N GLU A 192 15.70 -2.18 0.97
CA GLU A 192 17.14 -2.18 0.62
C GLU A 192 17.79 -3.56 0.76
N LYS A 193 17.35 -4.45 1.67
CA LYS A 193 17.83 -5.85 1.69
C LYS A 193 17.39 -6.64 0.46
N VAL A 194 16.29 -6.24 -0.19
CA VAL A 194 15.83 -6.84 -1.45
C VAL A 194 16.70 -6.35 -2.60
N ASP A 195 17.04 -5.06 -2.63
CA ASP A 195 17.93 -4.49 -3.67
C ASP A 195 19.41 -4.87 -3.48
N ASN A 196 19.93 -4.94 -2.25
CA ASN A 196 21.35 -5.29 -2.00
C ASN A 196 21.67 -6.78 -2.15
N LYS A 197 20.68 -7.68 -2.11
CA LYS A 197 20.89 -9.08 -2.51
C LYS A 197 21.13 -9.24 -4.02
N GLU A 198 20.66 -8.31 -4.85
CA GLU A 198 20.94 -8.32 -6.29
C GLU A 198 22.37 -7.82 -6.61
N SER A 199 22.94 -6.96 -5.77
CA SER A 199 24.31 -6.43 -5.94
C SER A 199 25.41 -7.47 -5.68
N ASP A 200 25.20 -8.40 -4.74
CA ASP A 200 26.20 -9.40 -4.35
C ASP A 200 26.19 -10.64 -5.26
N CYS A 201 25.11 -10.89 -6.00
CA CYS A 201 25.01 -12.01 -6.94
C CYS A 201 25.78 -11.78 -8.26
N VAL A 202 26.31 -10.58 -8.51
CA VAL A 202 27.06 -10.26 -9.75
C VAL A 202 28.59 -10.33 -9.57
N LYS A 203 29.09 -10.64 -8.37
CA LYS A 203 30.54 -10.66 -8.09
C LYS A 203 31.03 -11.89 -7.31
N ASN A 204 30.69 -13.11 -7.74
CA ASN A 204 31.63 -14.25 -7.69
C ASN A 204 30.97 -15.53 -8.25
N PRO A 205 31.54 -16.15 -9.31
CA PRO A 205 31.21 -17.53 -9.61
C PRO A 205 32.02 -18.44 -8.67
N ILE A 206 31.35 -19.46 -8.11
CA ILE A 206 31.91 -20.66 -7.45
C ILE A 206 31.93 -20.64 -5.90
N SER A 207 31.29 -21.69 -5.35
CA SER A 207 31.27 -22.17 -3.96
C SER A 207 30.29 -21.41 -3.04
N LEU A 208 29.39 -22.03 -2.28
CA LEU A 208 29.55 -23.24 -1.46
C LEU A 208 28.22 -23.98 -1.28
N ARG A 209 28.36 -25.30 -1.21
CA ARG A 209 27.42 -26.23 -0.58
C ARG A 209 27.22 -25.90 0.90
N ASN A 210 26.03 -26.23 1.38
CA ASN A 210 25.72 -26.70 2.74
C ASN A 210 25.73 -25.70 3.92
N ARG A 211 24.70 -25.90 4.76
CA ARG A 211 24.49 -25.54 6.18
C ARG A 211 23.78 -24.20 6.45
N ILE A 212 22.87 -24.04 7.42
CA ILE A 212 22.22 -24.88 8.45
C ILE A 212 21.11 -24.00 9.11
N PHE A 213 19.96 -24.61 9.42
CA PHE A 213 19.07 -24.48 10.59
C PHE A 213 18.29 -23.20 10.97
N LEU A 214 17.01 -23.48 11.24
CA LEU A 214 16.13 -22.90 12.28
C LEU A 214 16.80 -22.81 13.65
N THR A 215 16.56 -21.70 14.36
CA THR A 215 16.22 -21.73 15.80
C THR A 215 15.61 -20.40 16.25
N PHE A 216 14.41 -20.50 16.82
CA PHE A 216 13.61 -19.62 17.70
C PHE A 216 13.33 -18.16 17.30
#